data_AF-A0A1V1WVH5-F1
#
_entry.id   AF-A0A1V1WVH5-F1
#
_cell.length_a   1.000
_cell.length_b   1.000
_cell.length_c   1.000
_cell.angle_alpha   90.00
_cell.angle_beta   90.00
_cell.angle_gamma   90.00
#
_symmetry.space_group_name_H-M   'P 1'
#
loop_
_entity.id
_entity.type
_entity.pdbx_description
1 polymer ?
#
loop_
_entity_poly.entity_id
_entity_poly.type
_entity_poly.pdbx_seq_one_letter_code
_entity_poly.pdbx_strand_id
1 'polypeptide(L)'
;MFNTTFGVLGLGDPAKDYPELNPHDEDLGQTLGAYGVGNGCYIVWPILGPSTLRDTVGTVGDVFMNPISYLPLGASMGITGEKKLNETSFRNGDYESLKEAAIDPYEALRDAYLQHRQAKVVE
;
A
#
# COMPACT_ATOMS: atom_id res chain seq x y z
N MET A 1 4.49 -18.37 -4.91
CA MET A 1 4.32 -19.85 -5.05
C MET A 1 5.04 -20.62 -3.96
N PHE A 2 6.32 -20.33 -3.68
CA PHE A 2 7.11 -21.06 -2.68
C PHE A 2 6.43 -21.11 -1.29
N ASN A 3 5.94 -19.98 -0.78
CA ASN A 3 5.20 -19.92 0.49
C ASN A 3 3.91 -20.74 0.48
N THR A 4 3.18 -20.77 -0.63
CA THR A 4 1.95 -21.58 -0.74
C THR A 4 2.26 -23.08 -0.71
N THR A 5 3.33 -23.51 -1.37
CA THR A 5 3.71 -24.93 -1.48
C THR A 5 4.44 -25.45 -0.23
N PHE A 6 5.45 -24.72 0.25
CA PHE A 6 6.32 -25.15 1.35
C PHE A 6 5.96 -24.51 2.69
N GLY A 7 5.22 -23.40 2.67
CA GLY A 7 4.76 -22.68 3.87
C GLY A 7 3.33 -23.00 4.26
N VAL A 8 2.82 -24.20 3.95
CA VAL A 8 1.47 -24.66 4.36
C VAL A 8 0.39 -23.65 3.95
N LEU A 9 0.18 -23.49 2.64
CA LEU A 9 -0.77 -22.52 2.05
C LEU A 9 -0.44 -21.05 2.36
N GLY A 10 0.81 -20.75 2.73
CA GLY A 10 1.27 -19.39 3.02
C GLY A 10 1.12 -18.96 4.47
N LEU A 11 0.80 -19.88 5.40
CA LEU A 11 0.87 -19.61 6.84
C LEU A 11 2.31 -19.45 7.34
N GLY A 12 3.23 -20.15 6.69
CA GLY A 12 4.68 -20.00 6.86
C GLY A 12 5.29 -19.23 5.70
N ASP A 13 6.45 -18.63 5.96
CA ASP A 13 7.18 -17.81 4.99
C ASP A 13 8.61 -18.32 4.74
N PRO A 14 8.77 -19.54 4.18
CA PRO A 14 10.08 -20.12 3.91
C PRO A 14 10.81 -19.42 2.75
N ALA A 15 10.12 -18.60 1.93
CA ALA A 15 10.77 -17.84 0.86
C ALA A 15 11.74 -16.77 1.41
N LYS A 16 11.52 -16.28 2.63
CA LYS A 16 12.36 -15.27 3.27
C LYS A 16 13.83 -15.65 3.40
N ASP A 17 14.12 -16.95 3.48
CA ASP A 17 15.50 -17.46 3.60
C ASP A 17 16.28 -17.40 2.29
N TYR A 18 15.60 -17.09 1.17
CA TYR A 18 16.16 -17.01 -0.17
C TYR A 18 16.02 -15.58 -0.71
N PRO A 19 17.11 -14.78 -0.75
CA PRO A 19 17.05 -13.38 -1.16
C PRO A 19 16.39 -13.15 -2.52
N GLU A 20 16.59 -14.07 -3.48
CA GLU A 20 16.01 -14.02 -4.82
C GLU A 20 14.50 -14.26 -4.87
N LEU A 21 13.89 -14.74 -3.78
CA LEU A 21 12.45 -15.00 -3.69
C LEU A 21 11.70 -13.95 -2.85
N ASN A 22 12.39 -12.94 -2.32
CA ASN A 22 11.75 -11.89 -1.53
C ASN A 22 10.89 -10.99 -2.43
N PRO A 23 9.58 -10.88 -2.15
CA PRO A 23 8.70 -10.03 -2.93
C PRO A 23 8.95 -8.55 -2.61
N HIS A 24 8.94 -7.70 -3.64
CA HIS A 24 8.86 -6.26 -3.50
C HIS A 24 7.39 -5.82 -3.36
N ASP A 25 7.15 -4.78 -2.57
CA ASP A 25 5.82 -4.20 -2.35
C ASP A 25 5.51 -3.18 -3.47
N GLU A 26 5.13 -3.73 -4.64
CA GLU A 26 4.85 -2.98 -5.87
C GLU A 26 3.37 -2.91 -6.23
N ASP A 27 2.95 -1.77 -6.74
CA ASP A 27 1.59 -1.47 -7.21
C ASP A 27 1.60 -0.82 -8.62
N LEU A 28 0.43 -0.79 -9.27
CA LEU A 28 0.33 -0.21 -10.62
C LEU A 28 0.64 1.30 -10.63
N GLY A 29 0.42 2.01 -9.53
CA GLY A 29 0.78 3.42 -9.39
C GLY A 29 2.30 3.65 -9.44
N GLN A 30 3.07 2.79 -8.78
CA GLN A 30 4.54 2.77 -8.85
C GLN A 30 5.00 2.48 -10.28
N THR A 31 4.41 1.48 -10.93
CA THR A 31 4.68 1.15 -12.33
C THR A 31 4.45 2.38 -13.21
N LEU A 32 3.29 3.04 -13.14
CA LEU A 32 3.03 4.25 -13.91
C LEU A 32 4.03 5.37 -13.61
N GLY A 33 4.45 5.51 -12.34
CA GLY A 33 5.50 6.43 -11.92
C GLY A 33 6.84 6.17 -12.59
N ALA A 34 7.28 4.91 -12.64
CA ALA A 34 8.51 4.50 -13.31
C ALA A 34 8.48 4.78 -14.82
N TYR A 35 7.30 4.74 -15.43
CA TYR A 35 7.07 5.13 -16.84
C TYR A 35 6.91 6.64 -17.04
N GLY A 36 7.16 7.47 -16.03
CA GLY A 36 7.16 8.92 -16.12
C GLY A 36 5.80 9.59 -15.94
N VAL A 37 4.77 8.85 -15.52
CA VAL A 37 3.48 9.45 -15.15
C VAL A 37 3.63 10.16 -13.80
N GLY A 38 3.45 11.48 -13.81
CA GLY A 38 3.48 12.30 -12.60
C GLY A 38 2.32 11.98 -11.64
N ASN A 39 2.46 12.38 -10.38
CA ASN A 39 1.45 12.14 -9.34
C ASN A 39 0.07 12.75 -9.68
N GLY A 40 0.03 13.91 -10.33
CA GLY A 40 -1.21 14.66 -10.55
C GLY A 40 -1.69 15.35 -9.28
N CYS A 41 -3.01 15.50 -9.10
CA CYS A 41 -3.54 16.12 -7.90
C CYS A 41 -3.46 15.19 -6.69
N TYR A 42 -3.14 15.77 -5.53
CA TYR A 42 -3.22 15.08 -4.24
C TYR A 42 -4.65 15.12 -3.71
N ILE A 43 -5.15 13.97 -3.26
CA ILE A 43 -6.52 13.78 -2.79
C ILE A 43 -6.47 12.95 -1.52
N VAL A 44 -7.25 13.32 -0.50
CA VAL A 44 -7.48 12.47 0.68
C VAL A 44 -8.85 11.84 0.54
N TRP A 45 -8.88 10.54 0.31
CA TRP A 45 -10.12 9.79 0.19
C TRP A 45 -10.72 9.52 1.58
N PRO A 46 -12.03 9.67 1.75
CA PRO A 46 -12.70 9.21 2.96
C PRO A 46 -12.38 7.72 3.20
N ILE A 47 -11.99 7.38 4.42
CA ILE A 47 -11.64 6.01 4.87
C ILE A 47 -10.32 5.48 4.29
N LEU A 48 -10.06 5.63 2.99
CA LEU A 48 -8.85 5.11 2.33
C LEU A 48 -7.59 5.93 2.62
N GLY A 49 -7.75 7.24 2.88
CA GLY A 49 -6.66 8.12 3.25
C GLY A 49 -5.97 8.84 2.06
N PRO A 50 -4.73 9.32 2.27
CA PRO A 50 -3.94 10.05 1.27
C PRO A 50 -3.70 9.26 -0.03
N SER A 51 -3.87 9.94 -1.17
CA SER A 51 -3.61 9.41 -2.51
C SER A 51 -3.22 10.51 -3.49
N THR A 52 -2.71 10.12 -4.66
CA THR A 52 -2.63 10.98 -5.84
C THR A 52 -3.58 10.51 -6.94
N LEU A 53 -3.83 11.32 -7.97
CA LEU A 53 -4.63 10.91 -9.13
C LEU A 53 -4.05 9.66 -9.79
N ARG A 54 -2.72 9.62 -9.99
CA ARG A 54 -2.03 8.45 -10.53
C ARG A 54 -2.24 7.22 -9.65
N ASP A 55 -2.01 7.36 -8.35
CA ASP A 55 -2.11 6.24 -7.40
C ASP A 55 -3.56 5.76 -7.23
N THR A 56 -4.56 6.64 -7.36
CA THR A 56 -5.98 6.26 -7.38
C THR A 56 -6.30 5.40 -8.61
N VAL A 57 -5.85 5.82 -9.80
CA VAL A 57 -6.02 5.01 -11.02
C VAL A 57 -5.27 3.68 -10.89
N GLY A 58 -4.05 3.70 -10.32
CA GLY A 58 -3.27 2.52 -10.00
C GLY A 58 -4.06 1.54 -9.12
N THR A 59 -4.58 2.04 -8.00
CA THR A 59 -5.38 1.25 -7.04
C THR A 59 -6.60 0.61 -7.71
N VAL A 60 -7.29 1.33 -8.59
CA VAL A 60 -8.43 0.76 -9.35
C VAL A 60 -7.96 -0.38 -10.25
N GLY A 61 -6.80 -0.23 -10.92
CA GLY A 61 -6.19 -1.31 -11.69
C GLY A 61 -5.80 -2.50 -10.83
N ASP A 62 -5.19 -2.26 -9.67
CA ASP A 62 -4.77 -3.31 -8.73
C ASP A 62 -5.97 -4.12 -8.21
N VAL A 63 -7.13 -3.48 -8.03
CA VAL A 63 -8.38 -4.19 -7.69
C VAL A 63 -8.72 -5.25 -8.73
N PHE A 64 -8.53 -4.98 -10.03
CA PHE A 64 -8.76 -5.99 -11.08
C PHE A 64 -7.67 -7.06 -11.13
N MET A 65 -6.46 -6.80 -10.65
CA MET A 65 -5.36 -7.76 -10.64
C MET A 65 -5.33 -8.63 -9.38
N ASN A 66 -6.01 -8.19 -8.31
CA ASN A 66 -6.00 -8.87 -7.04
C ASN A 66 -7.07 -9.99 -6.98
N PRO A 67 -6.68 -11.27 -6.76
CA PRO A 67 -7.63 -12.38 -6.66
C PRO A 67 -8.65 -12.22 -5.51
N ILE A 68 -8.32 -11.48 -4.45
CA ILE A 68 -9.22 -11.22 -3.32
C ILE A 68 -10.44 -10.39 -3.73
N SER A 69 -10.34 -9.56 -4.77
CA SER A 69 -11.44 -8.74 -5.29
C SER A 69 -12.57 -9.57 -5.90
N TYR A 70 -12.29 -10.82 -6.27
CA TYR A 70 -13.26 -11.73 -6.90
C TYR A 70 -14.01 -12.61 -5.89
N LEU A 71 -13.69 -12.50 -4.59
CA LEU A 71 -14.45 -13.16 -3.53
C LEU A 71 -15.78 -12.43 -3.26
N PRO A 72 -16.75 -13.09 -2.60
CA PRO A 72 -17.95 -12.41 -2.14
C PRO A 72 -17.61 -11.14 -1.35
N LEU A 73 -18.37 -10.07 -1.58
CA LEU A 73 -18.04 -8.72 -1.11
C LEU A 73 -17.65 -8.68 0.38
N GLY A 74 -18.41 -9.36 1.24
CA GLY A 74 -18.12 -9.41 2.69
C GLY A 74 -16.78 -10.08 3.02
N ALA A 75 -16.39 -11.12 2.30
CA ALA A 75 -15.11 -11.79 2.49
C ALA A 75 -13.95 -10.92 1.97
N SER A 76 -14.11 -10.33 0.77
CA SER A 76 -13.11 -9.45 0.18
C SER A 76 -12.82 -8.22 1.06
N MET A 77 -13.89 -7.57 1.54
CA MET A 77 -13.78 -6.44 2.47
C MET A 77 -13.22 -6.86 3.83
N GLY A 78 -13.65 -8.02 4.34
CA GLY A 78 -13.14 -8.56 5.61
C GLY A 78 -11.65 -8.82 5.58
N ILE A 79 -11.14 -9.50 4.54
CA ILE A 79 -9.71 -9.80 4.37
C ILE A 79 -8.91 -8.50 4.18
N THR A 80 -9.37 -7.61 3.31
CA THR A 80 -8.66 -6.34 3.04
C THR A 80 -8.64 -5.44 4.26
N GLY A 81 -9.75 -5.37 5.00
CA GLY A 81 -9.86 -4.59 6.23
C GLY A 81 -9.01 -5.15 7.36
N GLU A 82 -9.00 -6.47 7.55
CA GLU A 82 -8.15 -7.15 8.53
C GLU A 82 -6.67 -6.92 8.25
N LYS A 83 -6.23 -7.10 6.99
CA LYS A 83 -4.86 -6.78 6.57
C LYS A 83 -4.49 -5.33 6.89
N LYS A 84 -5.37 -4.38 6.55
CA LYS A 84 -5.13 -2.96 6.80
C LYS A 84 -5.06 -2.62 8.29
N LEU A 85 -5.92 -3.22 9.11
CA LEU A 85 -5.89 -3.08 10.56
C LEU A 85 -4.60 -3.62 11.16
N ASN A 86 -4.18 -4.81 10.73
CA ASN A 86 -2.94 -5.43 11.17
C ASN A 86 -1.72 -4.56 10.81
N GLU A 87 -1.62 -4.07 9.57
CA GLU A 87 -0.55 -3.14 9.16
C GLU A 87 -0.53 -1.85 9.99
N THR A 88 -1.71 -1.29 10.26
CA THR A 88 -1.84 -0.04 11.03
C THR A 88 -1.43 -0.23 12.49
N SER A 89 -1.62 -1.44 13.04
CA SER A 89 -1.28 -1.74 14.44
C SER A 89 0.21 -1.56 14.76
N PHE A 90 1.10 -1.73 13.77
CA PHE A 90 2.54 -1.52 13.93
C PHE A 90 2.97 -0.04 13.96
N ARG A 91 2.04 0.87 13.69
CA ARG A 91 2.29 2.32 13.50
C ARG A 91 1.47 3.18 14.45
N ASN A 92 1.11 2.60 15.60
CA ASN A 92 0.24 3.27 16.55
C ASN A 92 0.95 4.50 17.14
N GLY A 93 0.33 5.68 17.00
CA GLY A 93 0.89 6.95 17.48
C GLY A 93 1.71 7.74 16.44
N ASP A 94 2.12 7.13 15.33
CA ASP A 94 2.87 7.83 14.26
C ASP A 94 2.13 9.09 13.78
N TYR A 95 0.82 8.94 13.54
CA TYR A 95 -0.02 10.03 13.04
C TYR A 95 -0.13 11.19 14.03
N GLU A 96 -0.36 10.90 15.32
CA GLU A 96 -0.46 11.96 16.33
C GLU A 96 0.90 12.64 16.53
N SER A 97 2.01 11.87 16.49
CA SER A 97 3.36 12.46 16.60
C SER A 97 3.67 13.44 15.46
N LEU A 98 3.29 13.09 14.22
CA LEU A 98 3.46 13.96 13.05
C LEU A 98 2.58 15.21 13.16
N LYS A 99 1.33 15.02 13.58
CA LYS A 99 0.36 16.10 13.74
C LYS A 99 0.75 17.09 14.84
N GLU A 100 1.27 16.62 15.97
CA GLU A 100 1.73 17.47 17.08
C GLU A 100 2.97 18.28 16.72
N ALA A 101 3.87 17.72 15.90
CA ALA A 101 5.09 18.40 15.46
C ALA A 101 4.85 19.38 14.30
N ALA A 102 3.77 19.21 13.53
CA ALA A 102 3.49 20.00 12.34
C ALA A 102 2.75 21.30 12.65
N ILE A 103 3.18 22.39 12.00
CA ILE A 103 2.43 23.66 12.01
C ILE A 103 1.14 23.53 11.19
N ASP A 104 1.22 22.89 10.02
CA ASP A 104 0.08 22.50 9.20
C ASP A 104 0.12 20.96 9.00
N PRO A 105 -0.72 20.20 9.73
CA PRO A 105 -0.76 18.75 9.62
C PRO A 105 -1.13 18.25 8.22
N TYR A 106 -1.94 19.00 7.47
CA TYR A 106 -2.36 18.57 6.13
C TYR A 106 -1.20 18.67 5.15
N GLU A 107 -0.47 19.78 5.15
CA GLU A 107 0.71 19.93 4.28
C GLU A 107 1.80 18.95 4.66
N ALA A 108 2.08 18.77 5.96
CA ALA A 108 3.07 17.81 6.44
C ALA A 108 2.74 16.37 5.99
N LEU A 109 1.47 15.95 6.09
CA LEU A 109 1.03 14.64 5.61
C LEU A 109 1.13 14.50 4.09
N ARG A 110 0.72 15.53 3.34
CA ARG A 110 0.85 15.55 1.88
C ARG A 110 2.30 15.35 1.46
N ASP A 111 3.21 16.12 2.04
CA ASP A 111 4.62 16.10 1.66
C ASP A 111 5.28 14.79 2.06
N ALA A 112 4.98 14.27 3.26
CA ALA A 112 5.43 12.95 3.69
C ALA A 112 4.91 11.82 2.76
N TYR A 113 3.63 11.89 2.36
CA TYR A 113 3.04 10.93 1.41
C TYR A 113 3.75 10.96 0.06
N LEU A 114 3.95 12.16 -0.52
CA LEU A 114 4.59 12.31 -1.83
C LEU A 114 6.06 11.87 -1.80
N GLN A 115 6.79 12.18 -0.73
CA GLN A 115 8.18 11.72 -0.55
C GLN A 115 8.25 10.19 -0.45
N HIS A 116 7.37 9.58 0.34
CA HIS A 116 7.29 8.12 0.48
C HIS A 116 6.94 7.45 -0.85
N ARG A 117 5.98 7.99 -1.61
CA ARG A 117 5.63 7.46 -2.95
C ARG A 117 6.76 7.63 -3.96
N GLN A 118 7.51 8.72 -3.91
CA GLN A 118 8.66 8.91 -4.78
C GLN A 118 9.77 7.91 -4.47
N ALA A 119 10.04 7.63 -3.20
CA ALA A 119 11.01 6.61 -2.80
C ALA A 119 10.63 5.24 -3.37
N LYS A 120 9.35 4.86 -3.23
CA LYS A 120 8.77 3.61 -3.76
C LYS A 120 8.82 3.45 -5.29
N VAL A 121 8.94 4.54 -6.05
CA VAL A 121 9.04 4.50 -7.52
C VAL A 121 10.50 4.34 -7.97
N VAL A 122 11.46 4.72 -7.13
CA VAL A 122 12.89 4.75 -7.45
C VAL A 122 13.62 3.51 -6.93
N GLU A 123 13.04 2.83 -5.94
CA GLU A 123 13.49 1.51 -5.44
C GLU A 123 13.61 0.47 -6.57
#